data_AF-A0A6A1Z7L8-F1
#
_entry.id   AF-A0A6A1Z7L8-F1
#
_cell.length_a   1.000
_cell.length_b   1.000
_cell.length_c   1.000
_cell.angle_alpha   90.00
_cell.angle_beta   90.00
_cell.angle_gamma   90.00
#
_symmetry.space_group_name_H-M   'P 1'
#
loop_
_entity.id
_entity.type
_entity.pdbx_description
1 polymer ?
#
loop_
_entity_poly.entity_id
_entity_poly.type
_entity_poly.pdbx_seq_one_letter_code
_entity_poly.pdbx_strand_id
1 'polypeptide(L)'
;MENAKELKSLLVGVKQKVVEDSVAVELINHALSNLEQGVNIEKVVFDLKRDLNNYSLSHNFKLSQPLTELQLKLDENPDKWRDAGLTGSI
;
A
#
# COMPACT_ATOMS: atom_id res chain seq x y z
N MET A 1 -10.44 11.72 -4.51
CA MET A 1 -11.09 10.77 -3.56
C MET A 1 -10.38 10.84 -2.22
N GLU A 2 -11.14 10.79 -1.12
CA GLU A 2 -10.63 10.87 0.25
C GLU A 2 -9.69 9.71 0.61
N ASN A 3 -10.06 8.48 0.20
CA ASN A 3 -9.28 7.27 0.47
C ASN A 3 -7.87 7.28 -0.15
N ALA A 4 -7.70 7.88 -1.33
CA ALA A 4 -6.39 7.99 -1.97
C ALA A 4 -5.45 8.95 -1.22
N LYS A 5 -6.00 10.03 -0.64
CA LYS A 5 -5.23 10.96 0.20
C LYS A 5 -4.82 10.28 1.50
N GLU A 6 -5.73 9.51 2.10
CA GLU A 6 -5.45 8.76 3.31
C GLU A 6 -4.37 7.70 3.08
N LEU A 7 -4.49 6.90 2.01
CA LEU A 7 -3.47 5.91 1.65
C LEU A 7 -2.11 6.57 1.39
N LYS A 8 -2.08 7.72 0.68
CA LYS A 8 -0.86 8.48 0.49
C LYS A 8 -0.24 8.93 1.81
N SER A 9 -1.05 9.45 2.74
CA SER A 9 -0.57 9.88 4.06
C SER A 9 0.01 8.70 4.87
N LEU A 10 -0.65 7.54 4.82
CA LEU A 10 -0.17 6.33 5.47
C LEU A 10 1.18 5.89 4.90
N LEU A 11 1.31 5.84 3.57
CA LEU A 11 2.54 5.45 2.88
C LEU A 11 3.70 6.41 3.16
N VAL A 12 3.46 7.72 3.17
CA VAL A 12 4.48 8.71 3.55
C VAL A 12 4.97 8.47 4.99
N GLY A 13 4.05 8.19 5.92
CA GLY A 13 4.40 7.87 7.30
C GLY A 13 5.25 6.60 7.42
N VAL A 14 4.89 5.53 6.69
CA VAL A 14 5.67 4.28 6.66
C VAL A 14 7.06 4.52 6.07
N LYS A 15 7.17 5.27 4.97
CA LYS A 15 8.45 5.59 4.31
C LYS A 15 9.47 6.22 5.29
N GLN A 16 9.02 7.12 6.17
CA GLN A 16 9.90 7.73 7.17
C GLN A 16 10.43 6.72 8.21
N LYS A 17 9.66 5.67 8.51
CA LYS A 17 10.03 4.64 9.48
C LYS A 17 10.96 3.56 8.90
N VAL A 18 11.06 3.46 7.57
CA VAL A 18 11.85 2.44 6.87
C VAL A 18 12.99 3.03 6.04
N VAL A 19 13.40 4.27 6.32
CA VAL A 19 14.37 5.03 5.50
C VAL A 19 15.72 4.33 5.30
N GLU A 20 16.14 3.49 6.24
CA GLU A 20 17.40 2.74 6.17
C GLU A 20 17.27 1.42 5.38
N ASP A 21 16.05 1.01 5.04
CA ASP A 21 15.76 -0.20 4.28
C ASP A 21 15.39 0.17 2.84
N SER A 22 16.40 0.10 1.95
CA SER A 22 16.24 0.46 0.54
C SER A 22 15.12 -0.30 -0.18
N VAL A 23 14.90 -1.57 0.15
CA VAL A 23 13.87 -2.41 -0.50
C VAL A 23 12.49 -2.00 -0.02
N ALA A 24 12.33 -1.75 1.29
CA ALA A 24 11.10 -1.19 1.83
C ALA A 24 10.81 0.22 1.31
N VAL A 25 11.83 1.07 1.15
CA VAL A 25 11.65 2.40 0.54
C VAL A 25 11.18 2.29 -0.91
N GLU A 26 11.75 1.36 -1.69
CA GLU A 26 11.39 1.16 -3.09
C GLU A 26 9.93 0.72 -3.25
N LEU A 27 9.47 -0.27 -2.48
CA LEU A 27 8.08 -0.74 -2.58
C LEU A 27 7.07 0.35 -2.17
N ILE A 28 7.40 1.17 -1.16
CA ILE A 28 6.55 2.29 -0.76
C ILE A 28 6.54 3.39 -1.82
N ASN A 29 7.70 3.68 -2.44
CA ASN A 29 7.78 4.63 -3.55
C ASN A 29 6.98 4.15 -4.77
N HIS A 30 6.98 2.85 -5.06
CA HIS A 30 6.19 2.28 -6.15
C HIS A 30 4.68 2.54 -5.93
N ALA A 31 4.16 2.27 -4.74
CA ALA A 31 2.76 2.56 -4.40
C ALA A 31 2.43 4.06 -4.45
N LEU A 32 3.32 4.93 -3.95
CA LEU A 32 3.16 6.39 -4.02
C LEU A 32 3.13 6.90 -5.47
N SER A 33 4.01 6.40 -6.32
CA SER A 33 4.06 6.76 -7.75
C SER A 33 2.77 6.36 -8.46
N ASN A 34 2.24 5.16 -8.18
CA ASN A 34 0.97 4.73 -8.77
C ASN A 34 -0.20 5.64 -8.36
N LEU A 35 -0.25 6.09 -7.10
CA LEU A 35 -1.26 7.07 -6.66
C LEU A 35 -1.10 8.42 -7.37
N GLU A 36 0.13 8.89 -7.58
CA GLU A 36 0.41 10.15 -8.26
C GLU A 36 0.06 10.12 -9.75
N GLN A 37 0.18 8.95 -10.37
CA GLN A 37 -0.20 8.70 -11.76
C GLN A 37 -1.70 8.46 -11.94
N GLY A 38 -2.49 8.49 -10.85
CA GLY A 38 -3.94 8.29 -10.92
C GLY A 38 -4.36 6.83 -11.13
N VAL A 39 -3.50 5.86 -10.81
CA VAL A 39 -3.88 4.44 -10.81
C VAL A 39 -5.03 4.23 -9.82
N ASN A 40 -6.01 3.42 -10.22
CA ASN A 40 -7.13 3.06 -9.36
C ASN A 40 -6.64 2.51 -8.00
N ILE A 41 -7.25 2.99 -6.91
CA ILE A 41 -6.80 2.70 -5.54
C ILE A 41 -6.88 1.20 -5.18
N GLU A 42 -7.87 0.47 -5.67
CA GLU A 42 -7.99 -0.99 -5.47
C GLU A 42 -6.78 -1.69 -6.09
N LYS A 43 -6.39 -1.27 -7.31
CA LYS A 43 -5.19 -1.78 -7.96
C LYS A 43 -3.91 -1.41 -7.20
N VAL A 44 -3.79 -0.19 -6.69
CA VAL A 44 -2.64 0.22 -5.87
C VAL A 44 -2.52 -0.64 -4.62
N VAL A 45 -3.63 -0.86 -3.90
CA VAL A 45 -3.63 -1.68 -2.68
C VAL A 45 -3.32 -3.15 -3.00
N PHE A 46 -3.85 -3.68 -4.11
CA PHE A 46 -3.52 -5.01 -4.58
C PHE A 46 -2.02 -5.18 -4.88
N ASP A 47 -1.45 -4.26 -5.68
CA ASP A 47 -0.02 -4.29 -6.03
C ASP A 47 0.86 -4.12 -4.78
N LEU A 48 0.48 -3.23 -3.86
CA LEU A 48 1.18 -3.04 -2.58
C LEU A 48 1.17 -4.31 -1.71
N LYS A 49 0.04 -5.02 -1.60
CA LYS A 49 -0.03 -6.30 -0.86
C LYS A 49 0.86 -7.37 -1.50
N ARG A 50 0.91 -7.42 -2.84
CA ARG A 50 1.84 -8.31 -3.56
C ARG A 50 3.29 -7.96 -3.25
N ASP A 51 3.64 -6.69 -3.29
CA ASP A 51 5.00 -6.22 -3.05
C ASP A 51 5.45 -6.47 -1.60
N LEU A 52 4.55 -6.31 -0.61
CA LEU A 52 4.79 -6.69 0.79
C LEU A 52 5.04 -8.20 0.93
N ASN A 53 4.26 -9.04 0.24
CA ASN A 53 4.49 -10.48 0.24
C ASN A 53 5.85 -10.82 -0.37
N ASN A 54 6.21 -10.21 -1.50
CA ASN A 54 7.51 -10.41 -2.14
C ASN A 54 8.67 -9.96 -1.24
N TYR A 55 8.54 -8.82 -0.55
CA TYR A 55 9.49 -8.39 0.46
C TYR A 55 9.63 -9.46 1.55
N SER A 56 8.52 -10.00 2.08
CA SER A 56 8.59 -11.02 3.13
C SER A 56 9.34 -12.27 2.66
N LEU A 57 9.14 -12.70 1.41
CA LEU A 57 9.79 -13.87 0.84
C LEU A 57 11.32 -13.72 0.78
N SER A 58 11.81 -12.51 0.49
CA SER A 58 13.26 -12.22 0.51
C SER A 58 13.82 -11.97 1.92
N HIS A 59 12.96 -11.86 2.94
CA HIS A 59 13.33 -11.54 4.34
C HIS A 59 12.90 -12.64 5.31
N ASN A 60 13.10 -13.91 4.94
CA ASN A 60 12.80 -15.08 5.79
C ASN A 60 11.33 -15.14 6.25
N PHE A 61 10.40 -14.78 5.37
CA PHE A 61 8.96 -14.72 5.63
C PHE A 61 8.58 -13.73 6.74
N LYS A 62 9.35 -12.65 6.90
CA LYS A 62 9.10 -11.61 7.91
C LYS A 62 8.95 -10.23 7.29
N LEU A 63 8.03 -9.46 7.85
CA LEU A 63 7.93 -8.02 7.66
C LEU A 63 8.60 -7.29 8.84
N SER A 64 9.21 -6.15 8.56
CA SER A 64 9.58 -5.21 9.63
C SER A 64 8.32 -4.66 10.29
N GLN A 65 8.42 -4.19 11.54
CA GLN A 65 7.25 -3.70 12.28
C GLN A 65 6.44 -2.63 11.50
N PRO A 66 7.05 -1.61 10.85
CA PRO A 66 6.29 -0.63 10.07
C PRO A 66 5.52 -1.24 8.89
N LEU A 67 6.07 -2.27 8.24
CA LEU A 67 5.42 -2.96 7.13
C LEU A 67 4.30 -3.89 7.61
N THR A 68 4.47 -4.52 8.77
CA THR A 68 3.39 -5.28 9.43
C THR A 68 2.22 -4.37 9.79
N GLU A 69 2.48 -3.21 10.39
CA GLU A 69 1.45 -2.21 10.72
C GLU A 69 0.72 -1.73 9.47
N LEU A 70 1.45 -1.52 8.36
CA LEU A 70 0.86 -1.18 7.07
C LEU A 70 -0.06 -2.29 6.57
N GLN A 71 0.41 -3.55 6.54
CA GLN A 71 -0.39 -4.69 6.08
C GLN A 71 -1.69 -4.81 6.88
N LEU A 72 -1.62 -4.73 8.20
CA LEU A 72 -2.80 -4.78 9.08
C LEU A 72 -3.81 -3.68 8.74
N LYS A 73 -3.36 -2.44 8.49
CA LYS A 73 -4.25 -1.33 8.10
C LYS A 73 -4.90 -1.53 6.73
N LEU A 74 -4.20 -2.18 5.79
CA LEU A 74 -4.76 -2.52 4.48
C LEU A 74 -5.76 -3.67 4.55
N ASP A 75 -5.65 -4.52 5.57
CA ASP A 75 -6.51 -5.69 5.79
C ASP A 75 -7.68 -5.41 6.73
N GLU A 76 -7.59 -4.39 7.59
CA GLU A 76 -8.62 -4.03 8.59
C GLU A 76 -9.98 -3.72 7.96
N ASN A 77 -9.99 -3.05 6.80
CA ASN A 77 -11.21 -2.78 6.04
C ASN A 77 -10.91 -2.88 4.53
N PRO A 78 -11.01 -4.07 3.93
CA PRO A 78 -10.70 -4.26 2.51
C PRO A 78 -11.68 -3.50 1.61
N ASP A 79 -12.95 -3.40 2.00
CA ASP A 79 -14.00 -2.73 1.23
C ASP A 79 -13.79 -1.21 1.13
N LYS A 80 -13.08 -0.60 2.10
CA LYS A 80 -12.68 0.81 2.05
C LYS A 80 -11.84 1.15 0.81
N TRP A 81 -11.02 0.19 0.38
CA TRP A 81 -10.10 0.37 -0.75
C TRP A 81 -10.72 -0.03 -2.07
N ARG A 82 -11.86 -0.71 -2.03
CA ARG A 82 -12.69 -0.96 -3.20
C ARG A 82 -13.49 0.30 -3.42
N ASP A 83 -13.38 0.87 -4.61
CA ASP A 83 -14.23 1.99 -4.97
C ASP A 83 -15.69 1.52 -4.83
N ALA A 84 -16.52 2.23 -4.06
CA ALA A 84 -17.95 1.95 -3.92
C ALA A 84 -18.73 2.31 -5.21
N GLY A 85 -18.07 2.19 -6.37
CA GLY A 85 -18.42 2.79 -7.66
C GLY A 85 -18.53 1.79 -8.81
N LEU A 86 -18.78 0.51 -8.53
CA LEU A 86 -19.40 -0.39 -9.53
C LEU A 86 -20.95 -0.36 -9.49
N THR A 87 -21.55 0.64 -8.83
CA THR A 87 -22.93 1.06 -9.17
C THR A 87 -22.90 2.12 -10.26
N GLY A 88 -22.27 1.79 -11.38
CA GLY A 88 -22.33 2.53 -12.62
C GLY A 88 -22.63 1.53 -13.72
N SER A 89 -23.92 1.29 -13.95
CA SER A 89 -24.45 0.52 -15.07
C SER A 89 -23.68 0.81 -16.36
N ILE A 90 -23.25 -0.24 -17.06
CA ILE A 90 -23.59 -0.50 -18.47
C ILE A 90 -23.68 -2.02 -18.66
#